data_AF-A0A9D6ERS8-F1
#
_entry.id   AF-A0A9D6ERS8-F1
#
_cell.length_a   1.000
_cell.length_b   1.000
_cell.length_c   1.000
_cell.angle_alpha   90.00
_cell.angle_beta   90.00
_cell.angle_gamma   90.00
#
_symmetry.space_group_name_H-M   'P 1'
#
loop_
_entity.id
_entity.type
_entity.pdbx_description
1 polymer ?
#
loop_
_entity_poly.entity_id
_entity_poly.type
_entity_poly.pdbx_seq_one_letter_code
_entity_poly.pdbx_strand_id
1 'polypeptide(L)'
;MNTYLYQESYKNILENFPHRFTLIGISNSGKSYWARKLEGKGYKYFHLDLEGDGSRSLIQELNKMAEYEKVVIDTTENFLNINSELLSQLQRLTKIILLDIPESIQKGMSYPKLLQKKDAYKKYADITLNYYLLRSKNFSTENFINIISGNF
;
A
#
# COMPACT_ATOMS: atom_id res chain seq x y z
N MET A 1 35.27 -4.43 9.05
CA MET A 1 33.95 -4.79 8.48
C MET A 1 33.00 -3.66 8.84
N ASN A 2 32.52 -2.92 7.84
CA ASN A 2 32.19 -1.50 7.96
C ASN A 2 30.76 -1.28 8.48
N THR A 3 30.62 -0.90 9.74
CA THR A 3 29.32 -0.59 10.38
C THR A 3 28.62 0.63 9.79
N TYR A 4 29.34 1.51 9.08
CA TYR A 4 28.76 2.68 8.40
C TYR A 4 27.99 2.33 7.12
N LEU A 5 28.47 1.38 6.31
CA LEU A 5 27.75 0.88 5.12
C LEU A 5 26.43 0.18 5.49
N TYR A 6 26.38 -0.40 6.69
CA TYR A 6 25.17 -1.06 7.18
C TYR A 6 24.08 -0.03 7.56
N GLN A 7 24.42 1.16 8.06
CA GLN A 7 23.40 2.15 8.43
C GLN A 7 22.87 2.97 7.24
N GLU A 8 23.72 3.32 6.28
CA GLU A 8 23.27 4.04 5.07
C GLU A 8 22.30 3.21 4.21
N SER A 9 22.47 1.89 4.15
CA SER A 9 21.59 1.02 3.37
C SER A 9 20.16 0.94 3.93
N TYR A 10 19.97 0.98 5.26
CA TYR A 10 18.62 1.04 5.86
C TYR A 10 18.00 2.44 5.81
N LYS A 11 18.81 3.51 5.91
CA LYS A 11 18.31 4.89 5.81
C LYS A 11 17.82 5.20 4.39
N ASN A 12 18.55 4.74 3.36
CA ASN A 12 18.13 4.86 1.97
C ASN A 12 16.82 4.10 1.67
N ILE A 13 16.59 2.91 2.24
CA ILE A 13 15.34 2.15 2.00
C ILE A 13 14.09 2.87 2.55
N LEU A 14 14.23 3.62 3.65
CA LEU A 14 13.12 4.37 4.24
C LEU A 14 12.86 5.73 3.57
N GLU A 15 13.81 6.25 2.78
CA GLU A 15 13.75 7.58 2.16
C GLU A 15 13.47 7.56 0.65
N ASN A 16 13.60 6.42 -0.04
CA ASN A 16 13.65 6.42 -1.51
C ASN A 16 12.36 6.85 -2.22
N PHE A 17 11.16 6.80 -1.60
CA PHE A 17 9.92 7.25 -2.25
C PHE A 17 8.83 7.68 -1.24
N PRO A 18 8.98 8.81 -0.51
CA PRO A 18 8.04 9.22 0.55
C PRO A 18 6.62 9.52 0.03
N HIS A 19 6.45 9.51 -1.29
CA HIS A 19 5.23 9.91 -1.98
C HIS A 19 4.65 8.81 -2.88
N ARG A 20 5.19 7.59 -2.84
CA ARG A 20 4.64 6.45 -3.60
C ARG A 20 4.04 5.43 -2.65
N PHE A 21 2.74 5.18 -2.80
CA PHE A 21 1.98 4.33 -1.89
C PHE A 21 1.33 3.17 -2.62
N THR A 22 1.43 1.97 -2.05
CA THR A 22 0.61 0.81 -2.46
C THR A 22 -0.44 0.55 -1.40
N LEU A 23 -1.72 0.62 -1.77
CA LEU A 23 -2.83 0.32 -0.86
C LEU A 23 -3.19 -1.17 -0.97
N ILE A 24 -3.05 -1.90 0.13
CA ILE A 24 -3.41 -3.32 0.24
C ILE A 24 -4.50 -3.54 1.28
N GLY A 25 -5.16 -4.69 1.20
CA GLY A 25 -6.24 -5.08 2.11
C GLY A 25 -7.39 -5.74 1.36
N ILE A 26 -8.30 -6.32 2.13
CA ILE A 26 -9.46 -7.05 1.59
C ILE A 26 -10.49 -6.11 0.93
N SER A 27 -11.46 -6.65 0.19
CA SER A 27 -12.57 -5.85 -0.33
C SER A 27 -13.30 -5.08 0.77
N ASN A 28 -13.87 -3.92 0.42
CA ASN A 28 -14.55 -2.99 1.33
C ASN A 28 -13.66 -2.27 2.38
N SER A 29 -12.33 -2.41 2.32
CA SER A 29 -11.42 -1.71 3.24
C SER A 29 -11.24 -0.23 2.92
N GLY A 30 -11.71 0.21 1.73
CA GLY A 30 -11.65 1.60 1.29
C GLY A 30 -10.43 1.95 0.44
N LYS A 31 -9.68 0.96 -0.11
CA LYS A 31 -8.50 1.21 -0.97
C LYS A 31 -8.81 2.15 -2.12
N SER A 32 -9.75 1.79 -2.99
CA SER A 32 -10.15 2.62 -4.12
C SER A 32 -10.68 3.99 -3.70
N TYR A 33 -11.39 4.08 -2.57
CA TYR A 33 -11.84 5.36 -2.02
C TYR A 33 -10.64 6.28 -1.70
N TRP A 34 -9.66 5.78 -0.95
CA TRP A 34 -8.48 6.55 -0.57
C TRP A 34 -7.54 6.82 -1.74
N ALA A 35 -7.42 5.88 -2.67
CA ALA A 35 -6.66 6.09 -3.90
C ALA A 35 -7.24 7.23 -4.74
N ARG A 36 -8.57 7.31 -4.88
CA ARG A 36 -9.22 8.44 -5.56
C ARG A 36 -9.09 9.76 -4.81
N LYS A 37 -9.08 9.73 -3.46
CA LYS A 37 -8.79 10.93 -2.66
C LYS A 37 -7.36 11.42 -2.87
N LEU A 38 -6.39 10.51 -2.95
CA LEU A 38 -5.00 10.84 -3.27
C LEU A 38 -4.86 11.35 -4.72
N GLU A 39 -5.55 10.75 -5.68
CA GLU A 39 -5.60 11.24 -7.05
C GLU A 39 -6.07 12.70 -7.11
N GLY A 40 -7.15 13.05 -6.37
CA GLY A 40 -7.61 14.43 -6.22
C GLY A 40 -6.62 15.39 -5.53
N LYS A 41 -5.54 14.87 -4.93
CA LYS A 41 -4.41 15.64 -4.35
C LYS A 41 -3.17 15.63 -5.23
N GLY A 42 -3.29 15.19 -6.49
CA GLY A 42 -2.22 15.20 -7.48
C GLY A 42 -1.34 13.95 -7.48
N TYR A 43 -1.79 12.84 -6.86
CA TYR A 43 -1.12 11.55 -7.02
C TYR A 43 -1.51 10.92 -8.35
N LYS A 44 -0.54 10.37 -9.08
CA LYS A 44 -0.80 9.51 -10.22
C LYS A 44 -1.42 8.19 -9.73
N TYR A 45 -2.62 7.89 -10.22
CA TYR A 45 -3.37 6.70 -9.86
C TYR A 45 -3.05 5.52 -10.79
N PHE A 46 -2.73 4.38 -10.20
CA PHE A 46 -2.62 3.10 -10.89
C PHE A 46 -3.58 2.09 -10.29
N HIS A 47 -4.40 1.47 -11.13
CA HIS A 47 -5.13 0.28 -10.74
C HIS A 47 -4.30 -0.94 -11.08
N LEU A 48 -3.93 -1.73 -10.08
CA LEU A 48 -3.17 -2.96 -10.30
C LEU A 48 -4.14 -4.12 -10.50
N ASP A 49 -4.40 -4.40 -11.77
CA ASP A 49 -4.98 -5.67 -12.19
C ASP A 49 -3.89 -6.72 -12.34
N LEU A 50 -4.13 -7.91 -11.80
CA LEU A 50 -3.19 -9.02 -11.85
C LEU A 50 -3.41 -9.96 -13.03
N GLU A 51 -4.44 -9.71 -13.83
CA GLU A 51 -4.62 -10.41 -15.10
C GLU A 51 -3.59 -9.92 -16.13
N GLY A 52 -2.98 -10.87 -16.86
CA GLY A 52 -2.04 -10.57 -17.94
C GLY A 52 -0.66 -10.06 -17.48
N ASP A 53 -0.14 -9.05 -18.18
CA ASP A 53 1.19 -8.47 -17.97
C ASP A 53 1.19 -7.21 -17.09
N GLY A 54 0.04 -6.85 -16.51
CA GLY A 54 -0.18 -5.60 -15.77
C GLY A 54 0.85 -5.32 -14.68
N SER A 55 1.29 -6.36 -13.96
CA SER A 55 2.32 -6.20 -12.93
C SER A 55 3.69 -5.82 -13.50
N ARG A 56 4.09 -6.38 -14.64
CA ARG A 56 5.37 -6.05 -15.28
C ARG A 56 5.34 -4.62 -15.82
N SER A 57 4.24 -4.24 -16.45
CA SER A 57 4.04 -2.89 -17.00
C SER A 57 4.09 -1.84 -15.88
N LEU A 58 3.40 -2.06 -14.76
CA LEU A 58 3.45 -1.17 -13.60
C LEU A 58 4.88 -1.00 -13.05
N ILE A 59 5.61 -2.09 -12.84
CA ILE A 59 6.98 -2.02 -12.30
C ILE A 59 7.91 -1.29 -13.25
N GLN A 60 7.80 -1.53 -14.57
CA GLN A 60 8.58 -0.78 -15.56
C GLN A 60 8.26 0.71 -15.56
N GLU A 61 6.99 1.08 -15.41
CA GLU A 61 6.56 2.47 -15.31
C GLU A 61 7.11 3.13 -14.05
N LEU A 62 7.00 2.49 -12.87
CA LEU A 62 7.52 3.03 -11.61
C LEU A 62 9.03 3.27 -11.66
N ASN A 63 9.78 2.38 -12.31
CA ASN A 63 11.24 2.53 -12.48
C ASN A 63 11.64 3.67 -13.42
N LYS A 64 10.74 4.10 -14.32
CA LYS A 64 10.98 5.23 -15.24
C LYS A 64 10.59 6.58 -14.62
N MET A 65 9.78 6.58 -13.57
CA MET A 65 9.31 7.80 -12.92
C MET A 65 10.39 8.43 -12.04
N ALA A 66 10.42 9.77 -12.03
CA ALA A 66 11.28 10.52 -11.13
C ALA A 66 10.90 10.26 -9.67
N GLU A 67 11.90 10.23 -8.78
CA GLU A 67 11.76 9.83 -7.37
C GLU A 67 10.66 10.59 -6.61
N TYR A 68 10.51 11.88 -6.89
CA TYR A 68 9.54 12.78 -6.27
C TYR A 68 8.10 12.62 -6.77
N GLU A 69 7.86 11.80 -7.79
CA GLU A 69 6.53 11.58 -8.35
C GLU A 69 5.59 11.00 -7.28
N LYS A 70 4.43 11.66 -7.12
CA LYS A 70 3.38 11.23 -6.21
C LYS A 70 2.60 10.11 -6.87
N VAL A 71 2.62 8.91 -6.29
CA VAL A 71 1.98 7.74 -6.88
C VAL A 71 1.10 7.04 -5.86
N VAL A 72 -0.08 6.60 -6.29
CA VAL A 72 -0.91 5.66 -5.54
C VAL A 72 -1.28 4.46 -6.39
N ILE A 73 -1.03 3.27 -5.86
CA ILE A 73 -1.34 1.99 -6.46
C ILE A 73 -2.50 1.38 -5.69
N ASP A 74 -3.65 1.23 -6.35
CA ASP A 74 -4.85 0.58 -5.83
C ASP A 74 -4.86 -0.89 -6.26
N THR A 75 -4.73 -1.80 -5.30
CA THR A 75 -4.67 -3.24 -5.60
C THR A 75 -6.04 -3.92 -5.47
N THR A 76 -6.25 -4.99 -6.23
CA THR A 76 -7.38 -5.91 -6.01
C THR A 76 -7.16 -6.80 -4.78
N GLU A 77 -8.20 -7.49 -4.31
CA GLU A 77 -8.11 -8.35 -3.11
C GLU A 77 -7.40 -9.70 -3.35
N ASN A 78 -7.26 -10.10 -4.62
CA ASN A 78 -6.54 -11.31 -5.01
C ASN A 78 -5.03 -11.08 -5.13
N PHE A 79 -4.57 -9.87 -4.81
CA PHE A 79 -3.18 -9.46 -4.92
C PHE A 79 -2.18 -10.41 -4.22
N LEU A 80 -2.50 -10.86 -3.00
CA LEU A 80 -1.60 -11.75 -2.25
C LEU A 80 -1.49 -13.16 -2.80
N ASN A 81 -2.51 -13.65 -3.50
CA ASN A 81 -2.54 -15.06 -3.91
C ASN A 81 -1.51 -15.34 -5.01
N ILE A 82 -0.95 -14.30 -5.63
CA ILE A 82 -0.43 -14.42 -6.99
C ILE A 82 1.08 -14.16 -7.07
N ASN A 83 1.70 -13.30 -6.23
CA ASN A 83 3.11 -13.03 -6.45
C ASN A 83 3.89 -12.37 -5.28
N SER A 84 4.60 -13.19 -4.49
CA SER A 84 5.54 -12.68 -3.46
C SER A 84 6.70 -11.86 -4.03
N GLU A 85 7.07 -12.09 -5.29
CA GLU A 85 8.10 -11.30 -5.98
C GLU A 85 7.61 -9.88 -6.25
N LEU A 86 6.38 -9.73 -6.77
CA LEU A 86 5.77 -8.41 -7.02
C LEU A 86 5.63 -7.61 -5.73
N LEU A 87 5.18 -8.24 -4.63
CA LEU A 87 5.16 -7.59 -3.31
C LEU A 87 6.56 -7.12 -2.89
N SER A 88 7.58 -7.96 -3.07
CA SER A 88 8.96 -7.60 -2.74
C SER A 88 9.48 -6.45 -3.62
N GLN A 89 9.06 -6.38 -4.88
CA GLN A 89 9.40 -5.28 -5.78
C GLN A 89 8.66 -3.99 -5.36
N LEU A 90 7.36 -4.07 -5.04
CA LEU A 90 6.59 -2.92 -4.55
C LEU A 90 7.10 -2.40 -3.21
N GLN A 91 7.54 -3.26 -2.30
CA GLN A 91 8.18 -2.84 -1.04
C GLN A 91 9.46 -2.02 -1.25
N ARG A 92 10.17 -2.25 -2.36
CA ARG A 92 11.38 -1.46 -2.71
C ARG A 92 11.06 -0.14 -3.40
N LEU A 93 9.89 -0.04 -4.04
CA LEU A 93 9.52 1.08 -4.91
C LEU A 93 8.44 1.99 -4.30
N THR A 94 7.76 1.53 -3.25
CA THR A 94 6.61 2.18 -2.64
C THR A 94 6.54 1.83 -1.16
N LYS A 95 5.86 2.68 -0.40
CA LYS A 95 5.43 2.34 0.97
C LYS A 95 4.10 1.62 0.92
N ILE A 96 4.04 0.42 1.50
CA ILE A 96 2.86 -0.45 1.51
C ILE A 96 1.97 -0.11 2.71
N ILE A 97 0.72 0.26 2.43
CA ILE A 97 -0.29 0.65 3.42
C ILE A 97 -1.40 -0.38 3.46
N LEU A 98 -1.53 -1.08 4.59
CA LEU A 98 -2.63 -2.00 4.86
C LEU A 98 -3.82 -1.25 5.45
N LEU A 99 -4.96 -1.28 4.75
CA LEU A 99 -6.24 -0.83 5.29
C LEU A 99 -6.92 -2.02 5.97
N ASP A 100 -6.76 -2.11 7.30
CA ASP A 100 -7.20 -3.28 8.07
C ASP A 100 -8.66 -3.20 8.46
N ILE A 101 -9.43 -4.24 8.10
CA ILE A 101 -10.82 -4.39 8.51
C ILE A 101 -10.90 -5.34 9.72
N PRO A 102 -11.56 -4.91 10.81
CA PRO A 102 -11.89 -5.77 11.94
C PRO A 102 -12.76 -6.96 11.49
N GLU A 103 -12.52 -8.09 12.13
CA GLU A 103 -13.29 -9.33 11.95
C GLU A 103 -14.80 -9.13 12.13
N SER A 104 -15.19 -8.28 13.07
CA SER A 104 -16.59 -7.96 13.39
C SER A 104 -17.37 -7.38 12.20
N ILE A 105 -16.68 -6.74 11.25
CA ILE A 105 -17.29 -6.09 10.07
C ILE A 105 -17.45 -7.07 8.90
N GLN A 106 -16.74 -8.20 8.91
CA GLN A 106 -16.72 -9.17 7.79
C GLN A 106 -17.75 -10.30 7.94
N LYS A 107 -18.68 -10.20 8.89
CA LYS A 107 -19.70 -11.24 9.15
C LYS A 107 -20.54 -11.48 7.88
N GLY A 108 -20.45 -12.67 7.31
CA GLY A 108 -21.21 -13.11 6.13
C GLY A 108 -20.38 -13.52 4.91
N MET A 109 -19.05 -13.34 4.92
CA MET A 109 -18.14 -13.85 3.88
C MET A 109 -17.43 -15.13 4.32
N SER A 110 -16.94 -15.95 3.37
CA SER A 110 -16.19 -17.19 3.65
C SER A 110 -14.90 -16.91 4.43
N TYR A 111 -15.04 -16.93 5.75
CA TYR A 111 -14.14 -16.39 6.76
C TYR A 111 -12.76 -17.07 6.89
N PRO A 112 -12.61 -18.41 6.74
CA PRO A 112 -11.33 -19.07 6.97
C PRO A 112 -10.24 -18.70 5.96
N LYS A 113 -10.62 -18.36 4.70
CA LYS A 113 -9.68 -17.97 3.65
C LYS A 113 -9.24 -16.50 3.77
N LEU A 114 -10.07 -15.64 4.36
CA LEU A 114 -9.79 -14.21 4.52
C LEU A 114 -8.85 -13.93 5.71
N LEU A 115 -9.00 -14.68 6.81
CA LEU A 115 -8.10 -14.56 7.96
C LEU A 115 -6.65 -14.93 7.61
N GLN A 116 -6.45 -16.03 6.88
CA GLN A 116 -5.12 -16.44 6.41
C GLN A 116 -4.47 -15.37 5.52
N LYS A 117 -5.26 -14.64 4.72
CA LYS A 117 -4.77 -13.54 3.89
C LYS A 117 -4.36 -12.31 4.72
N LYS A 118 -5.03 -12.03 5.83
CA LYS A 118 -4.76 -10.86 6.67
C LYS A 118 -3.36 -10.91 7.27
N ASP A 119 -2.91 -12.05 7.76
CA ASP A 119 -1.57 -12.19 8.32
C ASP A 119 -0.48 -12.14 7.23
N ALA A 120 -0.77 -12.66 6.04
CA ALA A 120 0.10 -12.48 4.89
C ALA A 120 0.25 -11.00 4.49
N TYR A 121 -0.82 -10.20 4.48
CA TYR A 121 -0.74 -8.75 4.21
C TYR A 121 0.14 -8.02 5.23
N LYS A 122 -0.02 -8.33 6.53
CA LYS A 122 0.74 -7.67 7.60
C LYS A 122 2.24 -7.84 7.44
N LYS A 123 2.71 -8.98 6.91
CA LYS A 123 4.14 -9.22 6.65
C LYS A 123 4.76 -8.19 5.71
N TYR A 124 3.98 -7.68 4.76
CA TYR A 124 4.47 -6.76 3.73
C TYR A 124 4.16 -5.29 4.03
N ALA A 125 3.27 -5.02 4.99
CA ALA A 125 2.80 -3.68 5.27
C ALA A 125 3.83 -2.87 6.07
N ASP A 126 4.16 -1.67 5.58
CA ASP A 126 4.94 -0.69 6.33
C ASP A 126 4.07 0.05 7.36
N ILE A 127 2.80 0.30 7.02
CA ILE A 127 1.81 0.92 7.90
C ILE A 127 0.51 0.13 7.83
N THR A 128 -0.14 -0.05 8.99
CA THR A 128 -1.50 -0.58 9.07
C THR A 128 -2.44 0.48 9.62
N LEU A 129 -3.52 0.77 8.89
CA LEU A 129 -4.53 1.76 9.25
C LEU A 129 -5.83 1.08 9.66
N ASN A 130 -6.40 1.52 10.78
CA ASN A 130 -7.61 0.96 11.35
C ASN A 130 -8.86 1.43 10.57
N TYR A 131 -9.73 0.47 10.21
CA TYR A 131 -11.01 0.73 9.52
C TYR A 131 -11.88 1.84 10.14
N TYR A 132 -12.01 1.87 11.46
CA TYR A 132 -12.87 2.85 12.13
C TYR A 132 -12.28 4.25 12.08
N LEU A 133 -10.95 4.36 12.17
CA LEU A 133 -10.25 5.65 12.00
C LEU A 133 -10.53 6.20 10.59
N LEU A 134 -10.35 5.38 9.56
CA LEU A 134 -10.58 5.76 8.17
C LEU A 134 -12.03 6.18 7.87
N ARG A 135 -12.99 5.76 8.71
CA ARG A 135 -14.42 6.09 8.55
C ARG A 135 -14.93 7.10 9.58
N SER A 136 -14.04 7.66 10.39
CA SER A 136 -14.40 8.71 11.32
C SER A 136 -14.83 9.96 10.56
N LYS A 137 -15.90 10.61 11.02
CA LYS A 137 -16.47 11.83 10.40
C LYS A 137 -15.44 12.96 10.22
N ASN A 138 -14.46 13.03 11.12
CA ASN A 138 -13.45 14.09 11.13
C ASN A 138 -12.13 13.67 10.47
N PHE A 139 -12.05 12.47 9.90
CA PHE A 139 -10.82 11.98 9.29
C PHE A 139 -10.74 12.42 7.82
N SER A 140 -9.89 13.42 7.57
CA SER A 140 -9.71 14.06 6.27
C SER A 140 -8.67 13.38 5.39
N THR A 141 -8.60 13.79 4.12
CA THR A 141 -7.54 13.36 3.19
C THR A 141 -6.16 13.82 3.66
N GLU A 142 -6.08 15.00 4.27
CA GLU A 142 -4.86 15.54 4.87
C GLU A 142 -4.40 14.67 6.06
N ASN A 143 -5.33 14.23 6.91
CA ASN A 143 -5.00 13.30 7.99
C ASN A 143 -4.44 11.98 7.44
N PHE A 144 -5.06 11.45 6.38
CA PHE A 144 -4.59 10.24 5.73
C PHE A 144 -3.17 10.40 5.17
N ILE A 145 -2.92 11.47 4.40
CA ILE A 145 -1.60 11.78 3.82
C ILE A 145 -0.54 11.94 4.91
N ASN A 146 -0.81 12.72 5.96
CA ASN A 146 0.15 12.96 7.03
C ASN A 146 0.57 11.64 7.70
N ILE A 147 -0.38 10.75 7.99
CA ILE A 147 -0.09 9.44 8.59
C ILE A 147 0.75 8.57 7.66
N ILE A 148 0.35 8.41 6.39
CA ILE A 148 1.09 7.52 5.47
C ILE A 148 2.46 8.07 5.09
N SER A 149 2.63 9.40 5.06
CA SER A 149 3.91 10.06 4.85
C SER A 149 4.81 10.06 6.10
N GLY A 150 4.26 9.83 7.30
CA GLY A 150 5.02 9.87 8.55
C GLY A 150 5.31 11.28 9.07
N ASN A 151 4.51 12.28 8.65
CA ASN A 151 4.63 13.65 9.10
C ASN A 151 3.76 13.83 10.37
N PHE A 152 4.39 13.88 11.54
CA PHE A 152 3.75 14.08 12.84
C PHE A 152 4.22 15.38 13.49
#